data_AF-A0A1J5F9E2-F1
#
_entry.id   AF-A0A1J5F9E2-F1
#
_cell.length_a   1.000
_cell.length_b   1.000
_cell.length_c   1.000
_cell.angle_alpha   90.00
_cell.angle_beta   90.00
_cell.angle_gamma   90.00
#
_symmetry.space_group_name_H-M   'P 1'
#
loop_
_entity.id
_entity.type
_entity.pdbx_description
1 polymer ?
#
loop_
_entity_poly.entity_id
_entity_poly.type
_entity_poly.pdbx_seq_one_letter_code
_entity_poly.pdbx_strand_id
1 'polypeptide(L)'
;MYKIIYSPKAVAEVDRYILAYRHQFLSLYTDTGIFSELEILERYEKEAIDRYEEIYSLIEERIGDGETVFGRQQDNTLLLSWRYKTIKVAWDDDEGIRYIKKVRIF
;
A
#
# COMPACT_ATOMS: atom_id res chain seq x y z
N MET A 1 4.32 21.04 2.85
CA MET A 1 3.94 19.79 2.18
C MET A 1 5.14 19.34 1.36
N TYR A 2 5.71 18.18 1.69
CA TYR A 2 6.85 17.65 0.93
C TYR A 2 6.37 17.02 -0.37
N LYS A 3 7.17 17.10 -1.44
CA LYS A 3 6.91 16.32 -2.65
C LYS A 3 7.29 14.86 -2.37
N ILE A 4 6.40 13.90 -2.61
CA ILE A 4 6.67 12.48 -2.38
C ILE A 4 7.03 11.81 -3.71
N ILE A 5 8.10 11.02 -3.71
CA ILE A 5 8.52 10.21 -4.87
C ILE A 5 8.72 8.76 -4.43
N TYR A 6 8.09 7.84 -5.13
CA TYR A 6 8.21 6.41 -4.85
C TYR A 6 9.32 5.78 -5.68
N SER A 7 10.19 5.01 -5.03
CA SER A 7 11.12 4.15 -5.74
C SER A 7 10.36 3.01 -6.45
N PRO A 8 10.89 2.48 -7.58
CA PRO A 8 10.27 1.34 -8.26
C PRO A 8 10.06 0.13 -7.35
N LYS A 9 10.94 -0.06 -6.37
CA LYS A 9 10.84 -1.12 -5.37
C LYS A 9 9.65 -0.91 -4.43
N ALA A 10 9.41 0.32 -3.99
CA ALA A 10 8.26 0.64 -3.15
C ALA A 10 6.94 0.39 -3.89
N VAL A 11 6.85 0.84 -5.15
CA VAL A 11 5.69 0.61 -6.03
C VAL A 11 5.43 -0.89 -6.19
N ALA A 12 6.47 -1.67 -6.54
CA ALA A 12 6.35 -3.11 -6.75
C ALA A 12 5.88 -3.90 -5.51
N GLU A 13 6.17 -3.42 -4.29
CA GLU A 13 5.67 -4.07 -3.07
C GLU A 13 4.18 -3.82 -2.84
N VAL A 14 3.67 -2.62 -3.17
CA VAL A 14 2.23 -2.34 -3.14
C VAL A 14 1.51 -3.16 -4.22
N ASP A 15 2.05 -3.19 -5.43
CA ASP A 15 1.49 -3.97 -6.55
C ASP A 15 1.43 -5.46 -6.22
N ARG A 16 2.51 -6.01 -5.64
CA ARG A 16 2.55 -7.42 -5.22
C ARG A 16 1.46 -7.72 -4.21
N TYR A 17 1.23 -6.83 -3.26
CA TYR A 17 0.18 -7.01 -2.26
C TYR A 17 -1.21 -6.99 -2.90
N ILE A 18 -1.51 -6.04 -3.79
CA ILE A 18 -2.79 -5.96 -4.49
C ILE A 18 -3.00 -7.18 -5.40
N LEU A 19 -1.96 -7.64 -6.07
CA LEU A 19 -2.01 -8.86 -6.88
C LEU A 19 -2.30 -10.09 -6.03
N ALA A 20 -1.63 -10.24 -4.88
CA ALA A 20 -1.87 -11.34 -3.95
C ALA A 20 -3.31 -11.32 -3.39
N TYR A 21 -3.83 -10.12 -3.09
CA TYR A 21 -5.23 -9.93 -2.71
C TYR A 21 -6.17 -10.45 -3.80
N ARG A 22 -6.01 -9.97 -5.04
CA ARG A 22 -6.85 -10.39 -6.18
C ARG A 22 -6.79 -11.90 -6.42
N HIS A 23 -5.59 -12.49 -6.38
CA HIS A 23 -5.42 -13.94 -6.54
C HIS A 23 -6.12 -14.74 -5.46
N GLN A 24 -6.08 -14.29 -4.20
CA GLN A 24 -6.77 -14.97 -3.11
C GLN A 24 -8.28 -15.04 -3.39
N PHE A 25 -8.90 -13.93 -3.82
CA PHE A 25 -10.34 -13.91 -4.10
C PHE A 25 -10.73 -14.67 -5.36
N LEU A 26 -9.95 -14.58 -6.44
CA LEU A 26 -10.15 -15.42 -7.62
C LEU A 26 -10.13 -16.91 -7.23
N SER A 27 -9.15 -17.33 -6.43
CA SER A 27 -9.07 -18.73 -5.99
C SER A 27 -10.23 -19.20 -5.12
N LEU A 28 -10.91 -18.28 -4.42
CA LEU A 28 -12.02 -18.60 -3.51
C LEU A 28 -13.37 -18.67 -4.23
N TYR A 29 -13.55 -17.90 -5.30
CA TYR A 29 -14.86 -17.66 -5.90
C TYR A 29 -14.99 -18.13 -7.35
N THR A 30 -13.88 -18.39 -8.06
CA THR A 30 -13.93 -19.01 -9.38
C THR A 30 -14.36 -20.47 -9.29
N ASP A 31 -15.26 -20.89 -10.19
CA ASP A 31 -15.75 -22.28 -10.31
C ASP A 31 -16.56 -22.76 -9.10
N THR A 32 -17.18 -21.82 -8.38
CA THR A 32 -18.02 -22.13 -7.22
C THR A 32 -19.46 -22.46 -7.59
N GLY A 33 -19.88 -22.20 -8.84
CA GLY A 33 -21.26 -22.38 -9.29
C GLY A 33 -22.26 -21.43 -8.63
N ILE A 34 -21.76 -20.37 -7.99
CA ILE A 34 -22.59 -19.37 -7.31
C ILE A 34 -23.23 -18.47 -8.38
N PHE A 35 -24.55 -18.31 -8.32
CA PHE A 35 -25.31 -17.49 -9.28
C PHE A 35 -24.80 -16.03 -9.36
N SER A 36 -24.20 -15.52 -8.29
CA SER A 36 -23.64 -14.18 -8.17
C SER A 36 -22.11 -14.12 -8.32
N GLU A 37 -21.46 -15.14 -8.89
CA GLU A 37 -19.99 -15.17 -9.07
C GLU A 37 -19.44 -13.91 -9.74
N LEU A 38 -20.07 -13.45 -10.82
CA LEU A 38 -19.66 -12.23 -11.53
C LEU A 38 -19.76 -10.98 -10.65
N GLU A 39 -20.86 -10.80 -9.92
CA GLU A 39 -21.07 -9.66 -9.02
C GLU A 39 -20.04 -9.66 -7.88
N ILE A 40 -19.71 -10.85 -7.36
CA ILE A 40 -18.69 -11.03 -6.33
C ILE A 40 -17.30 -10.64 -6.87
N LEU A 41 -16.94 -11.11 -8.07
CA LEU A 41 -15.66 -10.79 -8.70
C LEU A 41 -15.53 -9.30 -9.02
N GLU A 42 -16.57 -8.66 -9.57
CA GLU A 42 -16.59 -7.22 -9.84
C GLU A 42 -16.41 -6.39 -8.56
N ARG A 43 -17.07 -6.80 -7.47
CA ARG A 43 -16.90 -6.17 -6.17
C ARG A 43 -15.46 -6.29 -5.67
N TYR A 44 -14.83 -7.46 -5.80
CA TYR A 44 -13.45 -7.64 -5.36
C TYR A 44 -12.43 -6.88 -6.21
N GLU A 45 -12.69 -6.74 -7.51
CA GLU A 45 -11.88 -5.89 -8.38
C GLU A 45 -11.94 -4.44 -7.92
N LYS A 46 -13.14 -3.94 -7.62
CA LYS A 46 -13.32 -2.59 -7.06
C LYS A 46 -12.61 -2.44 -5.72
N GLU A 47 -12.76 -3.40 -4.80
CA GLU A 47 -12.08 -3.37 -3.51
C GLU A 47 -10.54 -3.40 -3.64
N ALA A 48 -10.01 -4.05 -4.68
CA ALA A 48 -8.57 -4.05 -4.96
C ALA A 48 -8.07 -2.66 -5.38
N ILE A 49 -8.85 -1.94 -6.20
CA ILE A 49 -8.58 -0.55 -6.59
C ILE A 49 -8.67 0.36 -5.36
N ASP A 50 -9.76 0.26 -4.59
CA ASP A 50 -9.96 1.08 -3.39
C ASP A 50 -8.80 0.88 -2.40
N ARG A 51 -8.33 -0.37 -2.22
CA ARG A 51 -7.18 -0.68 -1.35
C ARG A 51 -5.87 -0.07 -1.87
N TYR A 52 -5.66 -0.09 -3.19
CA TYR A 52 -4.48 0.53 -3.79
C TYR A 52 -4.47 2.03 -3.46
N GLU A 53 -5.57 2.72 -3.73
CA GLU A 53 -5.71 4.16 -3.45
C GLU A 53 -5.56 4.47 -1.95
N GLU A 54 -6.24 3.72 -1.09
CA GLU A 54 -6.15 3.87 0.38
C GLU A 54 -4.70 3.80 0.88
N ILE A 55 -3.90 2.86 0.38
CA ILE A 55 -2.49 2.70 0.81
C ILE A 55 -1.70 3.96 0.46
N TYR A 56 -1.81 4.44 -0.78
CA TYR A 56 -1.07 5.62 -1.22
C TYR A 56 -1.55 6.87 -0.49
N SER A 57 -2.86 7.08 -0.36
CA SER A 57 -3.40 8.21 0.38
C SER A 57 -2.97 8.21 1.84
N LEU A 58 -2.94 7.05 2.51
CA LEU A 58 -2.49 6.94 3.89
C LEU A 58 -0.99 7.27 4.03
N ILE A 59 -0.16 6.82 3.09
CA ILE A 59 1.26 7.15 3.07
C ILE A 59 1.44 8.66 2.85
N GLU A 60 0.72 9.24 1.90
CA GLU A 60 0.80 10.66 1.58
C GLU A 60 0.30 11.56 2.70
N GLU A 61 -0.79 11.22 3.38
CA GLU A 61 -1.30 11.95 4.54
C GLU A 61 -0.27 11.94 5.66
N ARG A 62 0.19 10.75 6.05
CA ARG A 62 1.05 10.59 7.23
C ARG A 62 2.46 11.08 7.01
N ILE A 63 3.03 10.84 5.83
CA ILE A 63 4.39 11.24 5.50
C ILE A 63 4.41 12.65 4.88
N GLY A 64 3.37 13.10 4.19
CA GLY A 64 3.31 14.44 3.58
C GLY A 64 3.21 15.56 4.62
N ASP A 65 2.54 15.30 5.74
CA ASP A 65 2.27 16.27 6.81
C ASP A 65 3.46 16.49 7.76
N GLY A 66 4.57 15.78 7.56
CA GLY A 66 5.79 16.02 8.31
C GLY A 66 5.86 15.26 9.64
N GLU A 67 5.08 14.18 9.83
CA GLU A 67 5.39 13.22 10.91
C GLU A 67 6.78 12.63 10.64
N THR A 68 7.76 13.09 11.42
CA THR A 68 9.11 12.56 11.42
C THR A 68 9.17 11.52 12.53
N VAL A 69 9.34 10.24 12.18
CA VAL A 69 9.41 9.15 13.16
C VAL A 69 10.80 8.52 13.16
N PHE A 70 11.24 8.21 14.38
CA PHE A 70 12.58 7.82 14.78
C PHE A 70 13.24 6.75 13.90
N GLY A 71 14.39 7.09 13.33
CA GLY A 71 15.35 6.13 12.76
C GLY A 71 16.71 6.24 13.45
N ARG A 72 17.11 5.22 14.21
CA ARG A 72 18.52 5.02 14.57
C ARG A 72 19.25 4.51 13.32
N GLN A 73 20.11 5.35 12.75
CA GLN A 73 21.14 5.01 11.76
C GLN A 73 20.65 4.56 10.36
N GLN A 74 20.33 5.52 9.49
CA GLN A 74 20.42 5.53 8.01
C GLN A 74 19.15 5.93 7.23
N ASP A 75 17.95 5.45 7.58
CA ASP A 75 16.69 5.80 6.87
C ASP A 75 15.60 6.25 7.87
N ASN A 76 14.74 7.20 7.50
CA ASN A 76 13.53 7.53 8.27
C ASN A 76 12.52 6.39 8.12
N THR A 77 11.84 6.01 9.21
CA THR A 77 10.85 4.92 9.17
C THR A 77 9.59 5.21 9.96
N LEU A 78 8.46 4.77 9.42
CA LEU A 78 7.14 4.90 10.02
C LEU A 78 6.36 3.58 9.90
N LEU A 79 5.63 3.24 10.95
CA LEU A 79 4.67 2.14 10.95
C LEU A 79 3.26 2.73 10.93
N LEU A 80 2.52 2.39 9.88
CA LEU A 80 1.14 2.83 9.67
C LEU A 80 0.21 1.64 9.93
N SER A 81 -0.79 1.85 10.78
CA SER A 81 -1.88 0.89 10.93
C SER A 81 -2.87 1.10 9.79
N TRP A 82 -3.19 0.04 9.05
CA TRP A 82 -4.16 0.09 7.95
C TRP A 82 -5.02 -1.17 7.96
N ARG A 83 -6.32 -0.99 8.23
CA ARG A 83 -7.26 -2.11 8.45
C ARG A 83 -6.70 -3.06 9.52
N TYR A 84 -6.56 -4.35 9.22
CA TYR A 84 -5.95 -5.38 10.08
C TYR A 84 -4.46 -5.62 9.78
N LYS A 85 -3.82 -4.71 9.03
CA LYS A 85 -2.45 -4.82 8.53
C LYS A 85 -1.58 -3.69 9.05
N THR A 86 -0.26 -3.91 8.99
CA THR A 86 0.73 -2.87 9.28
C THR A 86 1.53 -2.57 8.02
N ILE A 87 1.63 -1.29 7.67
CA ILE A 87 2.46 -0.81 6.56
C ILE A 87 3.71 -0.17 7.15
N LYS A 88 4.88 -0.75 6.86
CA LYS A 88 6.17 -0.14 7.18
C LYS A 88 6.67 0.64 5.98
N VAL A 89 6.88 1.93 6.18
CA VAL A 89 7.42 2.83 5.16
C VAL A 89 8.80 3.29 5.60
N ALA A 90 9.75 3.30 4.65
CA ALA A 90 11.08 3.87 4.84
C ALA A 90 11.37 4.89 3.75
N TRP A 91 11.92 6.04 4.12
CA TRP A 91 12.21 7.14 3.20
C TRP A 91 13.48 7.90 3.58
N ASP A 92 13.98 8.65 2.59
CA ASP A 92 14.99 9.69 2.77
C ASP A 92 14.39 11.05 2.45
N ASP A 93 14.91 12.08 3.09
CA ASP A 93 14.60 13.47 2.77
C ASP A 93 15.77 14.07 1.97
N ASP A 94 15.47 14.69 0.83
CA ASP A 94 16.45 15.44 0.04
C ASP A 94 15.77 16.67 -0.60
N GLU A 95 16.30 17.86 -0.33
CA GLU A 95 15.83 19.16 -0.84
C GLU A 95 14.29 19.38 -0.86
N GLY A 96 13.57 18.99 0.19
CA GLY A 96 12.11 19.16 0.26
C GLY A 96 11.31 18.08 -0.49
N ILE A 97 11.99 17.02 -0.93
CA ILE A 97 11.42 15.81 -1.50
C ILE A 97 11.60 14.66 -0.51
N ARG A 98 10.54 13.86 -0.30
CA ARG A 98 10.59 12.60 0.44
C ARG A 98 10.64 11.43 -0.54
N TYR A 99 11.75 10.71 -0.55
CA TYR A 99 11.98 9.55 -1.40
C TYR A 99 11.62 8.26 -0.68
N ILE A 100 10.46 7.69 -1.01
CA ILE A 100 10.00 6.42 -0.44
C ILE A 100 10.83 5.27 -1.03
N LYS A 101 11.82 4.81 -0.27
CA LYS A 101 12.72 3.71 -0.64
C LYS A 101 12.09 2.34 -0.50
N LYS A 102 11.19 2.19 0.48
CA LYS A 102 10.67 0.88 0.84
C LYS A 102 9.28 0.98 1.46
N VAL A 103 8.39 0.12 0.96
CA VAL A 103 7.09 -0.18 1.56
C VAL A 103 7.06 -1.68 1.86
N ARG A 104 6.51 -2.06 3.01
CA ARG A 104 6.21 -3.45 3.35
C ARG A 104 4.87 -3.53 4.04
N ILE A 105 4.04 -4.47 3.62
CA ILE A 105 2.70 -4.68 4.14
C ILE A 105 2.68 -6.04 4.85
N PHE A 106 2.38 -6.04 6.14
CA PHE A 106 2.24 -7.23 7.00
C PHE A 106 0.75 -7.49 7.25
#